data_AF-A0AAE7CT21-F1
#
_entry.id   AF-A0AAE7CT21-F1
#
_cell.length_a   1.000
_cell.length_b   1.000
_cell.length_c   1.000
_cell.angle_alpha   90.00
_cell.angle_beta   90.00
_cell.angle_gamma   90.00
#
_symmetry.space_group_name_H-M   'P 1'
#
loop_
_entity.id
_entity.type
_entity.pdbx_description
1 polymer ?
#
loop_
_entity_poly.entity_id
_entity_poly.type
_entity_poly.pdbx_seq_one_letter_code
_entity_poly.pdbx_strand_id
1 'polypeptide(L)' 'MQDSISVMKKPIPVKAYQVEQVTIINTLEGNLTAQVGDWVITGVDGEQWPVKKEIFEKTYELYKN' A
#
# COMPACT_ATOMS: atom_id res chain seq x y z
N MET A 1 29.77 12.57 2.50
CA MET A 1 28.59 12.24 3.33
C MET A 1 27.42 12.93 2.66
N GLN A 2 26.32 12.21 2.43
CA GLN A 2 25.14 12.81 1.80
C GLN A 2 24.23 13.30 2.92
N ASP A 3 23.92 14.59 2.94
CA ASP A 3 23.02 15.16 3.94
C ASP A 3 21.59 14.70 3.67
N SER A 4 20.89 14.28 4.73
CA SER A 4 19.48 13.89 4.66
C SER A 4 18.58 15.08 5.00
N ILE A 5 17.46 15.21 4.28
CA ILE A 5 16.38 16.16 4.62
C ILE A 5 15.15 15.41 5.12
N SER A 6 14.39 16.03 6.01
CA SER A 6 13.10 15.50 6.48
C SER A 6 11.97 15.91 5.52
N VAL A 7 11.15 14.95 5.10
CA VAL A 7 10.03 15.15 4.16
C VAL A 7 8.75 14.48 4.67
N MET A 8 7.58 14.99 4.26
CA MET A 8 6.26 14.39 4.55
C MET A 8 5.65 13.85 3.25
N LYS A 9 5.06 12.65 3.29
CA LYS A 9 4.30 12.09 2.16
C LYS A 9 3.07 12.95 1.89
N LYS A 10 2.72 13.17 0.61
CA LYS A 10 1.49 13.89 0.25
C LYS A 10 0.26 13.09 0.73
N PRO A 11 -0.76 13.73 1.34
CA PRO A 11 -1.97 13.06 1.84
C PRO A 11 -2.97 12.82 0.70
N ILE A 12 -2.61 11.93 -0.23
CA ILE A 12 -3.44 11.61 -1.39
C ILE A 12 -4.35 10.45 -1.04
N PRO A 13 -5.69 10.59 -1.13
CA PRO A 13 -6.60 9.45 -0.99
C PRO A 13 -6.30 8.40 -2.05
N VAL A 14 -6.14 7.16 -1.63
CA VAL A 14 -5.88 6.01 -2.50
C VAL A 14 -6.95 4.96 -2.31
N LYS A 15 -7.15 4.13 -3.33
CA LYS A 15 -8.05 2.96 -3.22
C LYS A 15 -7.30 1.81 -2.58
N ALA A 16 -8.00 1.06 -1.75
CA ALA A 16 -7.48 -0.13 -1.12
C ALA A 16 -8.59 -1.19 -1.03
N TYR A 17 -8.22 -2.46 -1.14
CA TYR A 17 -9.10 -3.58 -0.82
C TYR A 17 -8.35 -4.61 0.02
N GLN A 18 -9.08 -5.26 0.93
CA GLN A 18 -8.53 -6.35 1.72
C GLN A 18 -8.64 -7.67 0.96
N VAL A 19 -7.60 -8.48 1.05
CA VAL A 19 -7.49 -9.75 0.34
C VAL A 19 -8.11 -10.88 1.16
N GLU A 20 -8.99 -11.67 0.56
CA GLU A 20 -9.68 -12.79 1.22
C GLU A 20 -9.06 -14.17 0.93
N GLN A 21 -8.14 -14.25 -0.05
CA GLN A 21 -7.41 -15.46 -0.42
C GLN A 21 -5.98 -15.11 -0.83
N VAL A 22 -5.01 -16.02 -0.62
CA VAL A 22 -3.62 -15.78 -1.04
C VAL A 22 -3.58 -15.41 -2.53
N THR A 23 -3.03 -14.23 -2.83
CA THR A 23 -3.07 -13.63 -4.17
C THR A 23 -1.69 -13.12 -4.57
N ILE A 24 -1.28 -13.33 -5.82
CA ILE A 24 -0.07 -12.76 -6.38
C ILE A 24 -0.41 -11.41 -7.01
N ILE A 25 0.28 -10.36 -6.60
CA ILE A 25 0.18 -9.00 -7.12
C ILE A 25 1.42 -8.74 -7.97
N ASN A 26 1.21 -8.34 -9.23
CA ASN A 26 2.28 -7.95 -10.13
C ASN A 26 2.63 -6.48 -9.85
N THR A 27 3.72 -6.23 -9.11
CA THR A 27 4.20 -4.87 -8.82
C THR A 27 5.28 -4.44 -9.81
N LEU A 28 5.75 -3.20 -9.70
CA LEU A 28 6.84 -2.68 -10.55
C LEU A 28 8.18 -3.39 -10.28
N GLU A 29 8.35 -3.92 -9.07
CA GLU A 29 9.54 -4.65 -8.60
C GLU A 29 9.43 -6.16 -8.85
N GLY A 30 8.30 -6.63 -9.39
CA GLY A 30 8.01 -8.04 -9.65
C GLY A 30 6.81 -8.57 -8.87
N ASN A 31 6.68 -9.89 -8.82
CA ASN A 31 5.52 -10.53 -8.22
C ASN A 31 5.67 -10.58 -6.70
N LEU A 32 4.68 -10.04 -5.99
CA LEU A 32 4.58 -10.11 -4.52
C LEU A 32 3.33 -10.89 -4.11
N THR A 33 3.44 -11.67 -3.04
CA THR A 33 2.30 -12.44 -2.51
C THR A 33 1.62 -11.67 -1.39
N ALA A 34 0.33 -11.39 -1.55
CA ALA A 34 -0.56 -10.93 -0.49
C ALA A 34 -1.15 -12.13 0.27
N GLN A 35 -1.07 -12.10 1.60
CA GLN A 35 -1.74 -13.09 2.45
C GLN A 35 -3.18 -12.69 2.73
N VAL A 36 -3.98 -13.65 3.22
CA VAL A 36 -5.35 -13.35 3.68
C VAL A 36 -5.31 -12.30 4.79
N GLY A 37 -6.08 -11.23 4.63
CA GLY A 37 -6.14 -10.10 5.56
C GLY A 37 -5.18 -8.96 5.22
N ASP A 38 -4.21 -9.16 4.33
CA ASP A 38 -3.40 -8.07 3.79
C ASP A 38 -4.26 -7.15 2.91
N TRP A 39 -3.79 -5.92 2.74
CA TRP A 39 -4.42 -4.92 1.90
C TRP A 39 -3.66 -4.76 0.60
N VAL A 40 -4.35 -4.62 -0.52
CA VAL A 40 -3.74 -4.17 -1.78
C VAL A 40 -4.11 -2.72 -1.98
N ILE A 41 -3.10 -1.87 -2.10
CA ILE A 41 -3.24 -0.45 -2.37
C ILE A 41 -3.06 -0.20 -3.85
N THR A 42 -3.87 0.69 -4.42
CA THR A 42 -3.68 1.20 -5.77
C THR A 42 -3.14 2.62 -5.69
N GLY A 43 -1.93 2.83 -6.20
CA GLY A 43 -1.27 4.13 -6.24
C GLY A 43 -1.83 5.07 -7.31
N VAL A 44 -1.15 6.19 -7.47
CA VAL A 44 -1.64 7.32 -8.28
C VAL A 44 -1.60 7.03 -9.78
N ASP A 45 -0.68 6.17 -10.21
CA ASP A 45 -0.52 5.77 -11.61
C ASP A 45 -1.15 4.39 -11.88
N GLY A 46 -1.94 3.88 -10.93
CA GLY A 46 -2.64 2.59 -11.03
C GLY A 46 -1.80 1.38 -10.63
N GLU A 47 -0.55 1.58 -10.21
CA GLU A 47 0.32 0.55 -9.69
C GLU A 47 -0.22 -0.04 -8.38
N GLN A 48 -0.02 -1.35 -8.18
CA GLN A 48 -0.55 -2.06 -7.01
C GLN A 48 0.57 -2.63 -6.16
N TRP A 49 0.38 -2.61 -4.85
CA TRP A 49 1.27 -3.28 -3.90
C TRP A 49 0.50 -3.85 -2.71
N PRO A 50 0.91 -5.03 -2.20
CA PRO A 50 0.39 -5.56 -0.95
C PRO A 50 1.01 -4.82 0.24
N VAL A 51 0.20 -4.58 1.26
CA VAL A 51 0.55 -3.99 2.55
C VAL A 51 -0.01 -4.89 3.63
N LYS A 52 0.85 -5.31 4.56
CA LYS A 52 0.41 -6.13 5.69
C LYS A 52 -0.66 -5.42 6.51
N LYS A 53 -1.64 -6.18 7.02
CA LYS A 53 -2.75 -5.64 7.82
C LYS A 53 -2.29 -4.68 8.91
N GLU A 54 -1.30 -5.08 9.71
CA GLU A 54 -0.79 -4.30 10.83
C GLU A 54 -0.03 -3.04 10.41
N ILE A 55 0.50 -2.99 9.18
CA ILE A 55 1.12 -1.79 8.61
C ILE A 55 0.01 -0.87 8.08
N PHE A 56 -0.98 -1.44 7.39
CA PHE A 56 -2.10 -0.69 6.87
C PHE A 56 -2.83 0.08 7.97
N GLU A 57 -3.22 -0.62 9.05
CA GLU A 57 -3.91 -0.02 10.21
C GLU A 57 -3.11 1.08 10.92
N LYS A 58 -1.76 1.06 10.82
CA LYS A 58 -0.89 2.09 11.41
C LYS A 58 -0.65 3.29 10.50
N THR A 59 -0.82 3.14 9.19
CA THR A 59 -0.35 4.11 8.19
C THR A 59 -1.44 4.65 7.29
N TYR A 60 -2.64 4.08 7.34
CA TYR A 60 -3.80 4.51 6.56
C TYR A 60 -5.00 4.74 7.48
N GLU A 61 -5.79 5.74 7.13
CA GLU A 61 -7.08 6.04 7.75
C GLU A 61 -8.18 5.98 6.71
N LEU A 62 -9.40 5.66 7.15
CA LEU A 62 -10.55 5.66 6.25
C LEU A 62 -10.85 7.10 5.81
N TYR A 63 -10.69 7.35 4.52
CA TYR A 63 -11.05 8.64 3.93
C TYR A 63 -12.58 8.68 3.75
N LYS A 64 -13.24 9.56 4.52
CA LYS A 64 -14.67 9.83 4.38
C LYS A 64 -14.83 11.12 3.57
N ASN A 65 -15.61 11.04 2.49
CA ASN A 65 -16.10 12.22 1.78
C ASN A 65 -17.11 13.00 2.63
#